data_AF-A0A523E444-F1
#
_entry.id   AF-A0A523E444-F1
#
_cell.length_a   1.000
_cell.length_b   1.000
_cell.length_c   1.000
_cell.angle_alpha   90.00
_cell.angle_beta   90.00
_cell.angle_gamma   90.00
#
_symmetry.space_group_name_H-M   'P 1'
#
loop_
_entity.id
_entity.type
_entity.pdbx_description
1 polymer ?
#
loop_
_entity_poly.entity_id
_entity_poly.type
_entity_poly.pdbx_seq_one_letter_code
_entity_poly.pdbx_strand_id
1 'polypeptide(L)'
;MGYTQKALRCIFAGCMLLIATGTMAQDHEYLNLVLEDGSTLRYALVLPHHFDPQSEYPALLALPPGPQTKERVEAGLSRYWGREAAGRQWIVVSPIAPGGRLFFQGSEKFIPQLLDAIQERFLIEGDKFHLAGVSNGGRSAFRVALNWPERFHDLIVLPGFPPNGRDFSRLDRLQGIPIYMFAGGKDKKWVAEEERTAEELKKLDIEAHLEVFPGEGHVPASMDGERLMDLLEMLRPASPVAAQSASESAPVPAQPSAPPKVGPARGHLVIVGGGMDDPVILETFMNLAGGPDAPLVVIPTALEGDLTEDLDRFALPFREGGFTDVVVLHTRDPNIADTDAFLAPLLRASAVWFGGGRQWRLVDAYLDTLTEQAFHQVLARGGVIGGSSAGATIQGSYLVRGAPEGNTVMMAPGHERGFGFLRGVAIDQHVISRERENDMVPVIEAHPELLGLGIDENTALVVQGDRARVIGASQVLVYGNERLQAREDPPWLSLSPGDRFDLATRRQQ
;
A
#
# COMPACT_ATOMS: atom_id res chain seq x y z
N MET A 1 5.15 -2.73 -45.71
CA MET A 1 3.68 -2.78 -45.64
C MET A 1 3.33 -3.43 -44.32
N GLY A 2 2.75 -2.70 -43.38
CA GLY A 2 2.58 -3.17 -42.00
C GLY A 2 1.22 -2.80 -41.42
N TYR A 3 0.96 -3.34 -40.22
CA TYR A 3 -0.11 -2.96 -39.30
C TYR A 3 -1.54 -2.89 -39.86
N THR A 4 -2.20 -4.05 -39.98
CA THR A 4 -3.68 -4.15 -39.88
C THR A 4 -4.16 -5.61 -39.75
N GLN A 5 -3.87 -6.30 -38.63
CA GLN A 5 -4.59 -7.55 -38.24
C GLN A 5 -4.34 -8.02 -36.78
N LYS A 6 -4.60 -7.17 -35.79
CA LYS A 6 -4.77 -7.58 -34.37
C LYS A 6 -6.05 -7.00 -33.73
N ALA A 7 -7.12 -6.91 -34.52
CA ALA A 7 -8.43 -6.41 -34.06
C ALA A 7 -9.58 -7.34 -34.48
N LEU A 8 -9.53 -8.60 -34.02
CA LEU A 8 -10.68 -9.51 -33.82
C LEU A 8 -10.17 -10.86 -33.29
N ARG A 9 -10.33 -11.14 -31.99
CA ARG A 9 -10.30 -12.53 -31.46
C ARG A 9 -11.39 -12.74 -30.41
N CYS A 10 -12.49 -13.29 -30.90
CA CYS A 10 -13.44 -14.19 -30.25
C CYS A 10 -13.70 -14.05 -28.74
N ILE A 11 -14.70 -13.23 -28.47
CA ILE A 11 -15.73 -13.48 -27.45
C ILE A 11 -16.19 -14.96 -27.47
N PHE A 12 -16.29 -15.57 -26.27
CA PHE A 12 -16.74 -16.94 -25.92
C PHE A 12 -15.89 -18.17 -26.29
N ALA A 13 -15.18 -18.72 -25.29
CA ALA A 13 -15.08 -20.17 -25.05
C ALA A 13 -14.75 -20.51 -23.58
N GLY A 14 -15.78 -20.62 -22.73
CA GLY A 14 -15.86 -21.75 -21.79
C GLY A 14 -14.89 -21.87 -20.60
N CYS A 15 -14.58 -20.80 -19.86
CA CYS A 15 -14.25 -20.96 -18.43
C CYS A 15 -14.88 -19.84 -17.60
N MET A 16 -16.15 -20.04 -17.24
CA MET A 16 -16.93 -19.10 -16.44
C MET A 16 -16.36 -19.07 -15.03
N LEU A 17 -15.61 -18.01 -14.70
CA LEU A 17 -15.10 -17.81 -13.34
C LEU A 17 -16.30 -17.52 -12.43
N LEU A 18 -16.79 -18.57 -11.76
CA LEU A 18 -17.54 -18.43 -10.53
C LEU A 18 -16.65 -17.63 -9.57
N ILE A 19 -16.97 -16.35 -9.38
CA ILE A 19 -16.49 -15.58 -8.23
C ILE A 19 -17.13 -16.26 -7.01
N ALA A 20 -16.46 -17.30 -6.52
CA ALA A 20 -16.81 -17.93 -5.27
C ALA A 20 -16.73 -16.83 -4.20
N THR A 21 -17.82 -16.61 -3.49
CA THR A 21 -17.93 -15.66 -2.38
C THR A 21 -17.10 -16.18 -1.19
N GLY A 22 -15.78 -16.13 -1.34
CA GLY A 22 -14.78 -16.50 -0.36
C GLY A 22 -14.23 -15.25 0.32
N THR A 23 -13.90 -15.40 1.60
CA THR A 23 -13.39 -14.35 2.48
C THR A 23 -12.22 -13.57 1.87
N MET A 24 -12.45 -12.32 1.47
CA MET A 24 -11.38 -11.43 1.02
C MET A 24 -10.52 -10.95 2.20
N ALA A 25 -9.35 -11.58 2.29
CA ALA A 25 -8.17 -11.06 2.97
C ALA A 25 -6.91 -11.24 2.06
N GLN A 26 -7.12 -11.57 0.79
CA GLN A 26 -6.19 -11.78 -0.35
C GLN A 26 -5.75 -10.51 -1.12
N ASP A 27 -4.46 -10.10 -1.17
CA ASP A 27 -3.93 -9.15 -2.20
C ASP A 27 -3.70 -9.86 -3.55
N HIS A 28 -3.80 -11.18 -3.54
CA HIS A 28 -3.55 -12.05 -4.67
C HIS A 28 -4.61 -13.15 -4.74
N GLU A 29 -4.97 -13.55 -5.95
CA GLU A 29 -5.84 -14.69 -6.19
C GLU A 29 -4.99 -15.94 -6.41
N TYR A 30 -5.46 -17.10 -5.93
CA TYR A 30 -4.89 -18.39 -6.35
C TYR A 30 -5.68 -18.99 -7.49
N LEU A 31 -5.03 -19.10 -8.63
CA LEU A 31 -5.58 -19.67 -9.85
C LEU A 31 -4.99 -21.05 -10.12
N ASN A 32 -5.75 -21.85 -10.87
CA ASN A 32 -5.40 -23.19 -11.29
C ASN A 32 -5.35 -23.21 -12.82
N LEU A 33 -4.16 -23.38 -13.39
CA LEU A 33 -4.00 -23.69 -14.80
C LEU A 33 -4.13 -25.20 -14.98
N VAL A 34 -5.07 -25.64 -15.82
CA VAL A 34 -5.10 -27.03 -16.31
C VAL A 34 -4.14 -27.12 -17.47
N LEU A 35 -3.13 -27.97 -17.34
CA LEU A 35 -2.05 -28.16 -18.29
C LEU A 35 -2.44 -29.19 -19.36
N GLU A 36 -1.73 -29.21 -20.49
CA GLU A 36 -1.98 -30.16 -21.59
C GLU A 36 -1.88 -31.63 -21.18
N ASP A 37 -1.04 -31.95 -20.17
CA ASP A 37 -0.92 -33.31 -19.62
C ASP A 37 -2.02 -33.68 -18.60
N GLY A 38 -3.04 -32.82 -18.46
CA GLY A 38 -4.17 -32.98 -17.55
C GLY A 38 -3.85 -32.69 -16.09
N SER A 39 -2.60 -32.34 -15.75
CA SER A 39 -2.24 -31.90 -14.40
C SER A 39 -2.60 -30.44 -14.14
N THR A 40 -2.67 -30.04 -12.87
CA THR A 40 -2.98 -28.65 -12.48
C THR A 40 -1.73 -27.96 -11.94
N LEU A 41 -1.34 -26.84 -12.56
CA LEU A 41 -0.38 -25.91 -11.98
C LEU A 41 -1.15 -24.81 -11.23
N ARG A 42 -0.97 -24.77 -9.91
CA ARG A 42 -1.52 -23.69 -9.08
C ARG A 42 -0.53 -22.55 -8.96
N TYR A 43 -0.99 -21.32 -9.13
CA TYR A 43 -0.17 -20.11 -9.01
C TYR A 43 -0.93 -19.02 -8.27
N ALA A 44 -0.19 -18.12 -7.63
CA ALA A 44 -0.73 -16.84 -7.17
C ALA A 44 -0.61 -15.80 -8.29
N LEU A 45 -1.65 -14.99 -8.44
CA LEU A 45 -1.72 -13.84 -9.33
C LEU A 45 -1.94 -12.59 -8.49
N VAL A 46 -1.00 -11.65 -8.57
CA VAL A 46 -1.17 -10.26 -8.14
C VAL A 46 -1.51 -9.46 -9.38
N LEU A 47 -2.52 -8.61 -9.29
CA LEU A 47 -2.86 -7.64 -10.33
C LEU A 47 -2.55 -6.22 -9.85
N PRO A 48 -2.26 -5.28 -10.77
CA PRO A 48 -2.26 -3.85 -10.51
C PRO A 48 -3.49 -3.40 -9.70
N HIS A 49 -3.28 -2.47 -8.77
CA HIS A 49 -4.41 -1.75 -8.18
C HIS A 49 -5.14 -0.97 -9.29
N HIS A 50 -6.46 -1.11 -9.35
CA HIS A 50 -7.30 -0.59 -10.44
C HIS A 50 -6.98 -1.17 -11.82
N PHE A 51 -6.53 -2.43 -11.89
CA PHE A 51 -6.24 -3.16 -13.14
C PHE A 51 -7.33 -2.99 -14.23
N ASP A 52 -6.91 -2.50 -15.39
CA ASP A 52 -7.70 -2.37 -16.61
C ASP A 52 -7.30 -3.45 -17.63
N PRO A 53 -8.22 -4.34 -18.06
CA PRO A 53 -7.92 -5.37 -19.05
C PRO A 53 -7.59 -4.85 -20.47
N GLN A 54 -7.68 -3.55 -20.73
CA GLN A 54 -7.26 -2.93 -22.00
C GLN A 54 -5.87 -2.27 -21.93
N SER A 55 -5.26 -2.18 -20.75
CA SER A 55 -3.93 -1.59 -20.54
C SER A 55 -2.81 -2.63 -20.60
N GLU A 56 -1.64 -2.22 -21.09
CA GLU A 56 -0.41 -3.03 -21.16
C GLU A 56 0.41 -2.84 -19.87
N TYR A 57 0.86 -3.93 -19.27
CA TYR A 57 1.53 -3.94 -17.96
C TYR A 57 2.87 -4.68 -17.99
N PRO A 58 3.90 -4.21 -17.25
CA PRO A 58 5.06 -5.04 -16.95
C PRO A 58 4.63 -6.24 -16.09
N ALA A 59 5.21 -7.40 -16.38
CA ALA A 59 4.88 -8.64 -15.67
C ALA A 59 6.11 -9.37 -15.14
N LEU A 60 6.01 -9.84 -13.90
CA LEU A 60 7.07 -10.54 -13.18
C LEU A 60 6.71 -12.01 -12.96
N LEU A 61 7.53 -12.93 -13.46
CA LEU A 61 7.54 -14.32 -13.00
C LEU A 61 8.40 -14.41 -11.73
N ALA A 62 7.75 -14.51 -10.57
CA ALA A 62 8.40 -14.53 -9.26
C ALA A 62 8.49 -15.96 -8.69
N LEU A 63 9.65 -16.59 -8.79
CA LEU A 63 9.85 -17.98 -8.37
C LEU A 63 10.15 -18.08 -6.85
N PRO A 64 9.34 -18.83 -6.08
CA PRO A 64 9.39 -18.80 -4.62
C PRO A 64 10.65 -19.46 -4.02
N PRO A 65 11.00 -19.12 -2.76
CA PRO A 65 12.14 -19.72 -2.06
C PRO A 65 11.87 -21.12 -1.50
N GLY A 66 12.93 -21.76 -0.98
CA GLY A 66 12.84 -23.00 -0.20
C GLY A 66 12.17 -24.15 -0.97
N PRO A 67 11.15 -24.83 -0.40
CA PRO A 67 10.43 -25.93 -1.05
C PRO A 67 9.41 -25.51 -2.12
N GLN A 68 9.25 -24.21 -2.43
CA GLN A 68 8.35 -23.71 -3.49
C GLN A 68 6.86 -24.08 -3.32
N THR A 69 6.45 -24.30 -2.07
CA THR A 69 5.06 -24.56 -1.67
C THR A 69 4.24 -23.27 -1.60
N LYS A 70 2.92 -23.39 -1.34
CA LYS A 70 2.03 -22.22 -1.15
C LYS A 70 2.60 -21.25 -0.12
N GLU A 71 3.08 -21.75 1.02
CA GLU A 71 3.62 -20.95 2.12
C GLU A 71 4.87 -20.16 1.72
N ARG A 72 5.58 -20.62 0.68
CA ARG A 72 6.74 -19.93 0.12
C ARG A 72 6.37 -18.93 -0.97
N VAL A 73 5.29 -19.16 -1.70
CA VAL A 73 4.63 -18.15 -2.53
C VAL A 73 4.16 -16.99 -1.64
N GLU A 74 3.38 -17.26 -0.59
CA GLU A 74 2.95 -16.25 0.40
C GLU A 74 4.14 -15.47 0.97
N ALA A 75 5.19 -16.16 1.43
CA ALA A 75 6.37 -15.49 1.99
C ALA A 75 7.15 -14.66 0.96
N GLY A 76 7.14 -15.04 -0.32
CA GLY A 76 7.75 -14.27 -1.41
C GLY A 76 6.95 -13.02 -1.76
N LEU A 77 5.64 -13.17 -1.92
CA LEU A 77 4.72 -12.06 -2.21
C LEU A 77 4.66 -11.06 -1.05
N SER A 78 4.57 -11.54 0.20
CA SER A 78 4.51 -10.67 1.38
C SER A 78 5.79 -9.85 1.62
N ARG A 79 6.96 -10.34 1.17
CA ARG A 79 8.26 -9.74 1.48
C ARG A 79 8.89 -8.94 0.34
N TYR A 80 8.68 -9.35 -0.91
CA TYR A 80 9.41 -8.82 -2.05
C TYR A 80 8.49 -8.34 -3.17
N TRP A 81 7.54 -9.18 -3.61
CA TRP A 81 6.92 -9.01 -4.93
C TRP A 81 5.44 -8.67 -4.94
N GLY A 82 4.69 -8.88 -3.86
CA GLY A 82 3.23 -8.76 -3.89
C GLY A 82 2.75 -7.32 -3.71
N ARG A 83 3.01 -6.78 -2.52
CA ARG A 83 2.46 -5.50 -2.07
C ARG A 83 2.94 -4.29 -2.89
N GLU A 84 4.25 -4.20 -3.12
CA GLU A 84 4.85 -3.07 -3.85
C GLU A 84 4.50 -3.11 -5.34
N ALA A 85 4.50 -4.30 -5.95
CA ALA A 85 4.21 -4.47 -7.38
C ALA A 85 2.77 -4.06 -7.73
N ALA A 86 1.79 -4.45 -6.92
CA ALA A 86 0.38 -4.08 -7.13
C ALA A 86 0.19 -2.54 -7.12
N GLY A 87 0.86 -1.84 -6.20
CA GLY A 87 0.87 -0.38 -6.13
C GLY A 87 1.61 0.30 -7.30
N ARG A 88 2.62 -0.36 -7.86
CA ARG A 88 3.46 0.12 -8.98
C ARG A 88 2.97 -0.32 -10.36
N GLN A 89 1.74 -0.83 -10.48
CA GLN A 89 1.14 -1.27 -11.74
C GLN A 89 1.83 -2.48 -12.41
N TRP A 90 2.28 -3.45 -11.61
CA TRP A 90 2.84 -4.72 -12.11
C TRP A 90 1.89 -5.90 -11.96
N ILE A 91 1.89 -6.80 -12.95
CA ILE A 91 1.32 -8.14 -12.81
C ILE A 91 2.39 -9.06 -12.21
N VAL A 92 2.09 -9.79 -11.13
CA VAL A 92 3.03 -10.78 -10.57
C VAL A 92 2.42 -12.17 -10.59
N VAL A 93 3.16 -13.10 -11.19
CA VAL A 93 2.80 -14.50 -11.31
C VAL A 93 3.78 -15.32 -10.49
N SER A 94 3.31 -16.00 -9.44
CA SER A 94 4.16 -16.83 -8.58
C SER A 94 3.63 -18.26 -8.48
N PRO A 95 4.22 -19.22 -9.22
CA PRO A 95 3.71 -20.58 -9.28
C PRO A 95 4.16 -21.45 -8.10
N ILE A 96 3.30 -22.38 -7.70
CA ILE A 96 3.60 -23.41 -6.70
C ILE A 96 4.20 -24.62 -7.41
N ALA A 97 5.31 -25.15 -6.88
CA ALA A 97 5.96 -26.34 -7.39
C ALA A 97 5.07 -27.59 -7.24
N PRO A 98 4.62 -28.24 -8.33
CA PRO A 98 3.75 -29.40 -8.26
C PRO A 98 4.48 -30.64 -7.74
N GLY A 99 3.77 -31.48 -6.99
CA GLY A 99 4.27 -32.79 -6.52
C GLY A 99 5.53 -32.73 -5.64
N GLY A 100 5.83 -31.57 -5.02
CA GLY A 100 7.03 -31.38 -4.21
C GLY A 100 8.34 -31.34 -5.00
N ARG A 101 8.30 -31.28 -6.34
CA ARG A 101 9.47 -31.14 -7.21
C ARG A 101 9.69 -29.68 -7.54
N LEU A 102 10.84 -29.13 -7.13
CA LEU A 102 11.21 -27.74 -7.40
C LEU A 102 11.25 -27.45 -8.91
N PHE A 103 11.08 -26.19 -9.29
CA PHE A 103 11.18 -25.77 -10.69
C PHE A 103 12.55 -26.08 -11.30
N PHE A 104 13.67 -26.11 -10.55
CA PHE A 104 14.94 -26.62 -11.11
C PHE A 104 15.08 -28.16 -11.18
N GLN A 105 14.07 -28.91 -10.76
CA GLN A 105 14.05 -30.38 -10.62
C GLN A 105 12.99 -31.09 -11.49
N GLY A 106 12.59 -30.49 -12.62
CA GLY A 106 11.66 -31.08 -13.59
C GLY A 106 10.28 -30.42 -13.65
N SER A 107 9.99 -29.48 -12.75
CA SER A 107 8.74 -28.70 -12.78
C SER A 107 8.80 -27.44 -13.64
N GLU A 108 10.00 -26.99 -14.07
CA GLU A 108 10.15 -25.89 -15.04
C GLU A 108 9.42 -26.15 -16.35
N LYS A 109 9.18 -27.41 -16.71
CA LYS A 109 8.49 -27.82 -17.94
C LYS A 109 7.09 -27.21 -18.10
N PHE A 110 6.48 -26.76 -17.00
CA PHE A 110 5.15 -26.15 -16.97
C PHE A 110 5.17 -24.62 -17.12
N ILE A 111 6.34 -23.98 -17.02
CA ILE A 111 6.46 -22.52 -17.09
C ILE A 111 6.02 -21.94 -18.45
N PRO A 112 6.36 -22.53 -19.62
CA PRO A 112 5.88 -22.00 -20.90
C PRO A 112 4.35 -21.89 -20.97
N GLN A 113 3.63 -22.98 -20.67
CA GLN A 113 2.16 -22.98 -20.65
C GLN A 113 1.57 -21.97 -19.65
N LEU A 114 2.26 -21.70 -18.53
CA LEU A 114 1.87 -20.64 -17.61
C LEU A 114 2.05 -19.25 -18.22
N LEU A 115 3.21 -18.96 -18.81
CA LEU A 115 3.45 -17.65 -19.44
C LEU A 115 2.52 -17.41 -20.62
N ASP A 116 2.28 -18.43 -21.44
CA ASP A 116 1.34 -18.41 -22.56
C ASP A 116 -0.09 -18.10 -22.06
N ALA A 117 -0.58 -18.81 -21.05
CA ALA A 117 -1.91 -18.58 -20.47
C ALA A 117 -2.07 -17.19 -19.80
N ILE A 118 -0.97 -16.57 -19.35
CA ILE A 118 -0.95 -15.21 -18.82
C ILE A 118 -0.99 -14.20 -19.98
N GLN A 119 -0.21 -14.39 -21.05
CA GLN A 119 -0.24 -13.53 -22.25
C GLN A 119 -1.53 -13.65 -23.06
N GLU A 120 -2.26 -14.77 -22.97
CA GLU A 120 -3.61 -14.89 -23.53
C GLU A 120 -4.67 -14.09 -22.75
N ARG A 121 -4.42 -13.81 -21.46
CA ARG A 121 -5.36 -13.13 -20.55
C ARG A 121 -5.04 -11.65 -20.32
N PHE A 122 -3.79 -11.24 -20.51
CA PHE A 122 -3.27 -9.92 -20.14
C PHE A 122 -2.35 -9.35 -21.22
N LEU A 123 -2.39 -8.04 -21.45
CA LEU A 123 -1.45 -7.34 -22.32
C LEU A 123 -0.15 -7.10 -21.55
N ILE A 124 0.96 -7.72 -21.99
CA ILE A 124 2.24 -7.72 -21.28
C ILE A 124 3.28 -6.86 -22.01
N GLU A 125 3.93 -5.95 -21.28
CA GLU A 125 4.89 -4.99 -21.83
C GLU A 125 6.02 -5.65 -22.64
N GLY A 126 6.00 -5.42 -23.95
CA GLY A 126 7.00 -5.96 -24.86
C GLY A 126 6.92 -7.48 -25.08
N ASP A 127 5.77 -8.11 -24.77
CA ASP A 127 5.47 -9.54 -24.97
C ASP A 127 6.44 -10.50 -24.22
N LYS A 128 7.02 -10.02 -23.12
CA LYS A 128 8.06 -10.69 -22.31
C LYS A 128 7.85 -10.41 -20.82
N PHE A 129 8.44 -11.27 -19.98
CA PHE A 129 8.40 -11.15 -18.53
C PHE A 129 9.73 -10.69 -17.95
N HIS A 130 9.70 -10.01 -16.81
CA HIS A 130 10.84 -9.96 -15.89
C HIS A 130 10.88 -11.26 -15.09
N LEU A 131 12.06 -11.71 -14.66
CA LEU A 131 12.22 -13.00 -14.00
C LEU A 131 13.01 -12.87 -12.70
N ALA A 132 12.33 -13.08 -11.57
CA ALA A 132 12.96 -13.04 -10.26
C ALA A 132 12.89 -14.37 -9.51
N GLY A 133 13.88 -14.63 -8.65
CA GLY A 133 13.87 -15.81 -7.79
C GLY A 133 14.72 -15.70 -6.54
N VAL A 134 14.19 -16.18 -5.41
CA VAL A 134 14.87 -16.11 -4.10
C VAL A 134 15.42 -17.49 -3.71
N SER A 135 16.72 -17.63 -3.42
CA SER A 135 17.33 -18.90 -2.99
C SER A 135 17.12 -20.06 -3.98
N ASN A 136 16.42 -21.14 -3.59
CA ASN A 136 15.96 -22.19 -4.52
C ASN A 136 15.10 -21.64 -5.67
N GLY A 137 14.39 -20.53 -5.44
CA GLY A 137 13.72 -19.74 -6.48
C GLY A 137 14.71 -19.14 -7.47
N GLY A 138 15.83 -18.58 -7.01
CA GLY A 138 16.88 -18.03 -7.87
C GLY A 138 17.57 -19.12 -8.70
N ARG A 139 17.79 -20.30 -8.11
CA ARG A 139 18.25 -21.50 -8.83
C ARG A 139 17.23 -21.96 -9.89
N SER A 140 15.94 -21.85 -9.60
CA SER A 140 14.88 -22.10 -10.58
C SER A 140 14.82 -21.02 -11.68
N ALA A 141 15.05 -19.75 -11.34
CA ALA A 141 15.08 -18.64 -12.28
C ALA A 141 16.20 -18.83 -13.31
N PHE A 142 17.41 -19.19 -12.87
CA PHE A 142 18.48 -19.62 -13.78
C PHE A 142 18.06 -20.78 -14.69
N ARG A 143 17.47 -21.87 -14.17
CA ARG A 143 16.96 -22.98 -15.00
C ARG A 143 15.98 -22.50 -16.08
N VAL A 144 15.04 -21.64 -15.70
CA VAL A 144 13.97 -21.14 -16.56
C VAL A 144 14.53 -20.22 -17.65
N ALA A 145 15.34 -19.22 -17.28
CA ALA A 145 16.04 -18.33 -18.21
C ALA A 145 16.91 -19.11 -19.21
N LEU A 146 17.67 -20.11 -18.73
CA LEU A 146 18.52 -20.94 -19.58
C LEU A 146 17.75 -21.80 -20.58
N ASN A 147 16.48 -22.13 -20.28
CA ASN A 147 15.63 -22.93 -21.16
C ASN A 147 14.89 -22.07 -22.19
N TRP A 148 14.38 -20.91 -21.79
CA TRP A 148 13.54 -20.00 -22.60
C TRP A 148 13.99 -18.53 -22.50
N PRO A 149 15.24 -18.20 -22.84
CA PRO A 149 15.79 -16.85 -22.70
C PRO A 149 14.99 -15.79 -23.46
N GLU A 150 14.41 -16.18 -24.61
CA GLU A 150 13.58 -15.31 -25.44
C GLU A 150 12.31 -14.78 -24.76
N ARG A 151 11.87 -15.39 -23.66
CA ARG A 151 10.65 -15.01 -22.92
C ARG A 151 10.88 -13.92 -21.88
N PHE A 152 12.13 -13.53 -21.64
CA PHE A 152 12.49 -12.65 -20.54
C PHE A 152 13.20 -11.36 -20.97
N HIS A 153 13.00 -10.29 -20.19
CA HIS A 153 13.75 -9.03 -20.28
C HIS A 153 15.07 -9.12 -19.51
N ASP A 154 15.02 -9.63 -18.28
CA ASP A 154 16.16 -9.75 -17.34
C ASP A 154 16.10 -11.03 -16.50
N LEU A 155 17.10 -11.21 -15.62
CA LEU A 155 17.15 -12.23 -14.59
C LEU A 155 17.66 -11.64 -13.26
N ILE A 156 16.81 -11.62 -12.22
CA ILE A 156 17.13 -11.12 -10.87
C ILE A 156 17.12 -12.28 -9.86
N VAL A 157 18.17 -12.44 -9.04
CA VAL A 157 18.23 -13.52 -8.04
C VAL A 157 18.76 -13.09 -6.68
N LEU A 158 18.16 -13.64 -5.61
CA LEU A 158 18.45 -13.27 -4.22
C LEU A 158 18.50 -14.46 -3.25
N PRO A 159 19.68 -15.02 -2.96
CA PRO A 159 20.74 -15.30 -3.93
C PRO A 159 20.28 -16.38 -4.94
N GLY A 160 21.04 -16.60 -6.02
CA GLY A 160 20.77 -17.68 -6.97
C GLY A 160 21.92 -17.97 -7.95
N PHE A 161 22.00 -19.22 -8.41
CA PHE A 161 23.03 -19.66 -9.36
C PHE A 161 22.54 -20.90 -10.15
N PRO A 162 23.18 -21.26 -11.28
CA PRO A 162 22.81 -22.43 -12.08
C PRO A 162 22.71 -23.72 -11.26
N PRO A 163 21.57 -24.43 -11.27
CA PRO A 163 21.30 -25.45 -10.26
C PRO A 163 22.19 -26.70 -10.32
N ASN A 164 22.83 -26.98 -11.46
CA ASN A 164 23.83 -28.05 -11.61
C ASN A 164 24.80 -27.75 -12.77
N GLY A 165 25.82 -28.61 -12.96
CA GLY A 165 26.85 -28.42 -13.98
C GLY A 165 26.36 -28.36 -15.43
N ARG A 166 25.22 -28.99 -15.77
CA ARG A 166 24.61 -28.88 -17.13
C ARG A 166 24.02 -27.50 -17.38
N ASP A 167 23.53 -26.85 -16.33
CA ASP A 167 22.99 -25.49 -16.42
C ASP A 167 24.12 -24.46 -16.42
N PHE A 168 25.15 -24.69 -15.60
CA PHE A 168 26.37 -23.89 -15.61
C PHE A 168 27.06 -23.92 -16.98
N SER A 169 27.11 -25.08 -17.65
CA SER A 169 27.68 -25.21 -19.00
C SER A 169 26.79 -24.66 -20.13
N ARG A 170 25.73 -23.92 -19.82
CA ARG A 170 24.76 -23.35 -20.78
C ARG A 170 24.59 -21.83 -20.62
N LEU A 171 25.42 -21.18 -19.81
CA LEU A 171 25.32 -19.75 -19.51
C LEU A 171 25.39 -18.87 -20.78
N ASP A 172 26.01 -19.36 -21.86
CA ASP A 172 26.02 -18.76 -23.20
C ASP A 172 24.61 -18.46 -23.74
N ARG A 173 23.60 -19.23 -23.31
CA ARG A 173 22.20 -19.01 -23.69
C ARG A 173 21.57 -17.74 -23.11
N LEU A 174 22.23 -17.05 -22.18
CA LEU A 174 21.75 -15.81 -21.58
C LEU A 174 22.30 -14.55 -22.27
N GLN A 175 22.93 -14.68 -23.45
CA GLN A 175 23.45 -13.54 -24.21
C GLN A 175 22.36 -12.50 -24.48
N GLY A 176 22.62 -11.24 -24.08
CA GLY A 176 21.69 -10.12 -24.26
C GLY A 176 20.58 -10.03 -23.20
N ILE A 177 20.64 -10.79 -22.12
CA ILE A 177 19.77 -10.66 -20.94
C ILE A 177 20.61 -10.07 -19.80
N PRO A 178 20.26 -8.91 -19.22
CA PRO A 178 20.91 -8.39 -18.01
C PRO A 178 20.65 -9.30 -16.80
N ILE A 179 21.71 -9.62 -16.06
CA ILE A 179 21.63 -10.52 -14.90
C ILE A 179 22.03 -9.76 -13.62
N TYR A 180 21.18 -9.81 -12.58
CA TYR A 180 21.45 -9.18 -11.29
C TYR A 180 21.42 -10.23 -10.16
N MET A 181 22.54 -10.40 -9.47
CA MET A 181 22.75 -11.37 -8.39
C MET A 181 23.01 -10.64 -7.07
N PHE A 182 22.31 -11.04 -6.01
CA PHE A 182 22.36 -10.36 -4.71
C PHE A 182 22.51 -11.36 -3.55
N ALA A 183 23.65 -11.29 -2.86
CA ALA A 183 24.02 -12.24 -1.81
C ALA A 183 24.24 -11.53 -0.47
N GLY A 184 23.77 -12.11 0.65
CA GLY A 184 24.17 -11.62 1.96
C GLY A 184 25.50 -12.24 2.40
N GLY A 185 26.46 -11.38 2.73
CA GLY A 185 27.88 -11.73 2.86
C GLY A 185 28.25 -12.66 4.01
N LYS A 186 27.33 -13.06 4.89
CA LYS A 186 27.54 -14.16 5.85
C LYS A 186 27.40 -15.54 5.21
N ASP A 187 26.64 -15.70 4.13
CA ASP A 187 26.50 -16.99 3.43
C ASP A 187 27.64 -17.20 2.43
N LYS A 188 28.81 -17.54 2.97
CA LYS A 188 30.03 -17.80 2.19
C LYS A 188 29.88 -18.90 1.15
N LYS A 189 28.88 -19.79 1.28
CA LYS A 189 28.66 -20.86 0.31
C LYS A 189 27.92 -20.36 -0.92
N TRP A 190 26.85 -19.59 -0.74
CA TRP A 190 26.10 -19.05 -1.87
C TRP A 190 26.87 -17.92 -2.58
N VAL A 191 27.55 -17.06 -1.81
CA VAL A 191 28.48 -16.05 -2.36
C VAL A 191 29.49 -16.69 -3.30
N ALA A 192 30.14 -17.78 -2.92
CA ALA A 192 31.15 -18.44 -3.76
C ALA A 192 30.59 -19.05 -5.08
N GLU A 193 29.33 -19.51 -5.09
CA GLU A 193 28.69 -20.01 -6.33
C GLU A 193 28.18 -18.86 -7.22
N GLU A 194 27.76 -17.74 -6.63
CA GLU A 194 27.42 -16.51 -7.37
C GLU A 194 28.65 -15.81 -7.95
N GLU A 195 29.74 -15.68 -7.19
CA GLU A 195 31.05 -15.19 -7.66
C GLU A 195 31.54 -16.05 -8.84
N ARG A 196 31.52 -17.38 -8.69
CA ARG A 196 31.87 -18.33 -9.77
C ARG A 196 30.96 -18.20 -11.00
N THR A 197 29.68 -17.91 -10.80
CA THR A 197 28.72 -17.72 -11.91
C THR A 197 28.99 -16.39 -12.62
N ALA A 198 29.23 -15.31 -11.88
CA ALA A 198 29.61 -14.01 -12.42
C ALA A 198 30.93 -14.06 -13.20
N GLU A 199 31.92 -14.80 -12.70
CA GLU A 199 33.18 -15.04 -13.43
C GLU A 199 32.97 -15.74 -14.77
N GLU A 200 32.06 -16.72 -14.86
CA GLU A 200 31.79 -17.43 -16.11
C GLU A 200 30.98 -16.58 -17.10
N LEU A 201 29.94 -15.89 -16.62
CA LEU A 201 29.17 -14.91 -17.41
C LEU A 201 30.09 -13.83 -18.00
N LYS A 202 31.07 -13.35 -17.21
CA LYS A 202 32.08 -12.40 -17.66
C LYS A 202 33.03 -12.96 -18.73
N LYS A 203 33.38 -14.25 -18.70
CA LYS A 203 34.17 -14.89 -19.77
C LYS A 203 33.39 -15.04 -21.08
N LEU A 204 32.06 -15.09 -20.98
CA LEU A 204 31.13 -15.20 -22.10
C LEU A 204 30.71 -13.82 -22.66
N ASP A 205 31.20 -12.72 -22.10
CA ASP A 205 30.80 -11.34 -22.46
C ASP A 205 29.29 -11.10 -22.27
N ILE A 206 28.74 -11.60 -21.15
CA ILE A 206 27.35 -11.41 -20.73
C ILE A 206 27.29 -10.43 -19.55
N GLU A 207 26.39 -9.46 -19.64
CA GLU A 207 26.19 -8.43 -18.62
C GLU A 207 25.63 -9.03 -17.32
N ALA A 208 26.44 -9.00 -16.27
CA ALA A 208 26.10 -9.54 -14.96
C ALA A 208 26.59 -8.63 -13.82
N HIS A 209 25.66 -8.16 -12.99
CA HIS A 209 25.91 -7.45 -11.76
C HIS A 209 25.86 -8.40 -10.56
N LEU A 210 26.84 -8.31 -9.66
CA LEU A 210 26.89 -9.05 -8.40
C LEU A 210 27.14 -8.08 -7.25
N GLU A 211 26.20 -7.97 -6.32
CA GLU A 211 26.34 -7.20 -5.08
C GLU A 211 26.27 -8.13 -3.86
N VAL A 212 27.32 -8.10 -3.05
CA VAL A 212 27.44 -8.90 -1.82
C VAL A 212 27.36 -7.98 -0.61
N PHE A 213 26.26 -8.10 0.14
CA PHE A 213 25.94 -7.23 1.28
C PHE A 213 26.74 -7.60 2.54
N PRO A 214 27.73 -6.80 2.98
CA PRO A 214 28.61 -7.19 4.08
C PRO A 214 27.85 -7.35 5.40
N GLY A 215 27.98 -8.50 6.03
CA GLY A 215 27.34 -8.77 7.32
C GLY A 215 25.86 -9.19 7.26
N GLU A 216 25.26 -9.33 6.08
CA GLU A 216 23.87 -9.79 5.93
C GLU A 216 23.74 -11.31 5.82
N GLY A 217 22.53 -11.85 6.04
CA GLY A 217 22.23 -13.29 6.15
C GLY A 217 22.16 -14.04 4.81
N HIS A 218 21.48 -15.19 4.74
CA HIS A 218 21.38 -15.97 3.49
C HIS A 218 20.76 -15.16 2.34
N VAL A 219 19.62 -14.52 2.59
CA VAL A 219 19.06 -13.50 1.68
C VAL A 219 19.37 -12.14 2.29
N PRO A 220 19.89 -11.17 1.51
CA PRO A 220 20.08 -9.82 2.02
C PRO A 220 18.75 -9.23 2.51
N ALA A 221 18.81 -8.55 3.65
CA ALA A 221 17.71 -7.80 4.22
C ALA A 221 17.59 -6.41 3.58
N SER A 222 18.70 -5.83 3.13
CA SER A 222 18.75 -4.52 2.44
C SER A 222 18.29 -4.57 0.98
N MET A 223 17.89 -5.75 0.49
CA MET A 223 17.10 -5.94 -0.74
C MET A 223 15.69 -6.36 -0.34
N ASP A 224 14.90 -5.38 0.09
CA ASP A 224 13.47 -5.52 0.34
C ASP A 224 12.65 -5.35 -0.94
N GLY A 225 11.31 -5.43 -0.82
CA GLY A 225 10.42 -5.24 -1.96
C GLY A 225 10.49 -3.86 -2.60
N GLU A 226 10.83 -2.80 -1.85
CA GLU A 226 10.87 -1.44 -2.40
C GLU A 226 12.07 -1.31 -3.34
N ARG A 227 13.28 -1.65 -2.85
CA ARG A 227 14.51 -1.62 -3.67
C ARG A 227 14.49 -2.64 -4.83
N LEU A 228 13.79 -3.76 -4.66
CA LEU A 228 13.62 -4.74 -5.75
C LEU A 228 12.69 -4.26 -6.84
N MET A 229 11.60 -3.57 -6.49
CA MET A 229 10.74 -2.96 -7.49
C MET A 229 11.41 -1.75 -8.14
N ASP A 230 12.24 -0.97 -7.44
CA ASP A 230 13.03 0.11 -8.04
C ASP A 230 13.99 -0.41 -9.12
N LEU A 231 14.65 -1.55 -8.87
CA LEU A 231 15.48 -2.22 -9.87
C LEU A 231 14.66 -2.73 -11.06
N LEU A 232 13.50 -3.34 -10.80
CA LEU A 232 12.63 -3.82 -11.86
C LEU A 232 12.13 -2.67 -12.76
N GLU A 233 11.77 -1.51 -12.19
CA GLU A 233 11.43 -0.30 -12.96
C GLU A 233 12.61 0.20 -13.81
N MET A 234 13.83 0.21 -13.26
CA MET A 234 15.05 0.60 -14.00
C MET A 234 15.31 -0.31 -15.22
N LEU A 235 14.94 -1.59 -15.12
CA LEU A 235 15.17 -2.61 -16.15
C LEU A 235 14.03 -2.73 -17.16
N ARG A 236 12.93 -1.99 -17.00
CA ARG A 236 11.85 -1.98 -18.00
C ARG A 236 12.40 -1.48 -19.34
N PRO A 237 12.03 -2.13 -20.46
CA PRO A 237 12.33 -1.58 -21.78
C PRO A 237 11.70 -0.18 -21.90
N ALA A 238 12.43 0.77 -22.49
CA ALA A 238 11.89 2.10 -22.71
C ALA A 238 10.68 2.04 -23.66
N SER A 239 9.48 2.07 -23.08
CA SER A 239 8.23 1.91 -23.81
C SER A 239 8.09 3.02 -24.87
N PRO A 240 7.77 2.69 -26.14
CA PRO A 240 7.70 3.67 -27.23
C PRO A 240 6.52 4.68 -27.10
N VAL A 241 5.79 4.62 -25.99
CA VAL A 241 4.69 5.54 -25.62
C VAL A 241 5.17 6.67 -24.69
N ALA A 242 6.44 6.67 -24.25
CA ALA A 242 7.04 7.70 -23.38
C ALA A 242 7.31 9.06 -24.08
N ALA A 243 6.34 9.56 -24.85
CA ALA A 243 6.38 10.86 -25.54
C ALA A 243 5.01 11.57 -25.56
N GLN A 244 4.22 11.41 -24.49
CA GLN A 244 3.15 12.35 -24.12
C GLN A 244 2.77 12.23 -22.63
N SER A 245 2.29 13.34 -22.08
CA SER A 245 1.86 13.56 -20.67
C SER A 245 2.85 13.16 -19.57
N ALA A 246 3.52 14.16 -19.02
CA ALA A 246 3.83 14.16 -17.59
C ALA A 246 2.54 14.46 -16.80
N SER A 247 2.27 13.69 -15.73
CA SER A 247 1.32 14.00 -14.64
C SER A 247 1.58 13.08 -13.45
N GLU A 248 1.23 13.50 -12.23
CA GLU A 248 1.78 12.96 -10.98
C GLU A 248 1.00 11.81 -10.29
N SER A 249 1.77 10.91 -9.67
CA SER A 249 1.50 10.22 -8.38
C SER A 249 0.44 9.07 -8.22
N ALA A 250 0.69 8.23 -7.20
CA ALA A 250 -0.09 7.07 -6.69
C ALA A 250 -0.05 7.10 -5.12
N PRO A 251 -0.68 6.21 -4.29
CA PRO A 251 -1.21 4.85 -4.55
C PRO A 251 -2.46 4.38 -3.71
N VAL A 252 -2.77 3.06 -3.73
CA VAL A 252 -3.81 2.33 -2.93
C VAL A 252 -3.25 0.96 -2.37
N PRO A 253 -3.84 0.23 -1.38
CA PRO A 253 -3.26 -0.96 -0.64
C PRO A 253 -4.28 -2.10 -0.17
N ALA A 254 -4.02 -3.14 0.69
CA ALA A 254 -2.92 -4.12 0.98
C ALA A 254 -3.31 -5.19 2.09
N GLN A 255 -2.64 -6.38 2.18
CA GLN A 255 -3.04 -7.61 2.95
C GLN A 255 -2.99 -7.53 4.50
N PRO A 256 -3.79 -8.37 5.21
CA PRO A 256 -3.99 -8.25 6.65
C PRO A 256 -2.72 -8.56 7.46
N SER A 257 -2.20 -7.51 8.08
CA SER A 257 -1.39 -7.60 9.27
C SER A 257 -2.16 -8.33 10.40
N ALA A 258 -1.50 -8.54 11.54
CA ALA A 258 -2.26 -8.60 12.80
C ALA A 258 -3.25 -7.42 12.83
N PRO A 259 -4.48 -7.59 13.35
CA PRO A 259 -5.46 -6.51 13.36
C PRO A 259 -4.79 -5.29 13.98
N PRO A 260 -4.75 -4.14 13.28
CA PRO A 260 -3.99 -2.98 13.69
C PRO A 260 -4.18 -2.69 15.18
N LYS A 261 -3.12 -2.32 15.89
CA LYS A 261 -3.19 -2.00 17.33
C LYS A 261 -3.70 -0.59 17.58
N VAL A 262 -3.51 0.31 16.62
CA VAL A 262 -3.82 1.73 16.71
C VAL A 262 -4.83 2.13 15.64
N GLY A 263 -4.46 2.12 14.36
CA GLY A 263 -5.33 2.67 13.31
C GLY A 263 -6.41 1.72 12.80
N PRO A 264 -7.16 2.06 11.73
CA PRO A 264 -8.35 1.31 11.36
C PRO A 264 -8.00 -0.03 10.71
N ALA A 265 -8.80 -1.08 10.98
CA ALA A 265 -8.55 -2.43 10.46
C ALA A 265 -8.68 -2.56 8.93
N ARG A 266 -9.44 -1.65 8.31
CA ARG A 266 -9.63 -1.47 6.87
C ARG A 266 -9.86 0.02 6.61
N GLY A 267 -9.65 0.45 5.37
CA GLY A 267 -9.80 1.84 4.98
C GLY A 267 -8.63 2.72 5.44
N HIS A 268 -8.83 4.03 5.33
CA HIS A 268 -7.79 5.04 5.47
C HIS A 268 -8.24 6.22 6.33
N LEU A 269 -7.29 6.89 6.98
CA LEU A 269 -7.49 8.20 7.59
C LEU A 269 -6.63 9.27 6.89
N VAL A 270 -7.17 10.47 6.70
CA VAL A 270 -6.43 11.66 6.28
C VAL A 270 -6.65 12.74 7.35
N ILE A 271 -5.63 12.94 8.18
CA ILE A 271 -5.73 13.72 9.41
C ILE A 271 -4.97 15.03 9.21
N VAL A 272 -5.68 16.14 8.99
CA VAL A 272 -5.07 17.41 8.55
C VAL A 272 -5.01 18.44 9.69
N GLY A 273 -3.82 18.98 9.97
CA GLY A 273 -3.62 19.88 11.11
C GLY A 273 -4.35 21.22 10.98
N GLY A 274 -4.74 21.64 9.79
CA GLY A 274 -5.51 22.85 9.56
C GLY A 274 -5.37 23.36 8.14
N GLY A 275 -6.43 23.91 7.54
CA GLY A 275 -6.44 24.19 6.10
C GLY A 275 -6.41 22.91 5.26
N MET A 276 -6.30 23.07 3.94
CA MET A 276 -6.05 22.02 2.94
C MET A 276 -5.71 22.72 1.60
N ASP A 277 -4.69 23.57 1.61
CA ASP A 277 -4.33 24.42 0.47
C ASP A 277 -3.27 23.76 -0.43
N ASP A 278 -2.55 22.75 0.09
CA ASP A 278 -1.67 21.87 -0.69
C ASP A 278 -2.52 20.84 -1.47
N PRO A 279 -2.48 20.84 -2.82
CA PRO A 279 -3.24 19.91 -3.65
C PRO A 279 -3.02 18.44 -3.28
N VAL A 280 -1.81 18.08 -2.83
CA VAL A 280 -1.46 16.68 -2.53
C VAL A 280 -2.37 16.06 -1.46
N ILE A 281 -2.92 16.88 -0.56
CA ILE A 281 -3.80 16.42 0.52
C ILE A 281 -5.19 16.09 -0.03
N LEU A 282 -5.75 16.96 -0.87
CA LEU A 282 -7.07 16.79 -1.48
C LEU A 282 -7.05 15.68 -2.54
N GLU A 283 -6.01 15.63 -3.36
CA GLU A 283 -5.76 14.56 -4.34
C GLU A 283 -5.58 13.20 -3.65
N THR A 284 -4.78 13.13 -2.57
CA THR A 284 -4.66 11.90 -1.78
C THR A 284 -6.00 11.48 -1.19
N PHE A 285 -6.79 12.41 -0.63
CA PHE A 285 -8.11 12.10 -0.09
C PHE A 285 -9.07 11.57 -1.17
N MET A 286 -9.10 12.18 -2.36
CA MET A 286 -9.92 11.72 -3.50
C MET A 286 -9.48 10.35 -4.02
N ASN A 287 -8.18 10.12 -4.17
CA ASN A 287 -7.67 8.82 -4.62
C ASN A 287 -8.04 7.70 -3.63
N LEU A 288 -7.90 7.96 -2.32
CA LEU A 288 -8.32 7.02 -1.26
C LEU A 288 -9.85 6.87 -1.14
N ALA A 289 -10.63 7.82 -1.64
CA ALA A 289 -12.09 7.73 -1.75
C ALA A 289 -12.56 6.83 -2.91
N GLY A 290 -11.68 6.57 -3.89
CA GLY A 290 -12.01 5.85 -5.13
C GLY A 290 -12.14 6.72 -6.38
N GLY A 291 -11.67 7.98 -6.34
CA GLY A 291 -11.66 8.90 -7.48
C GLY A 291 -12.80 9.93 -7.49
N PRO A 292 -12.97 10.70 -8.57
CA PRO A 292 -13.95 11.80 -8.68
C PRO A 292 -15.40 11.41 -8.38
N ASP A 293 -15.83 10.23 -8.84
CA ASP A 293 -17.21 9.74 -8.69
C ASP A 293 -17.47 8.99 -7.36
N ALA A 294 -16.51 9.04 -6.44
CA ALA A 294 -16.63 8.51 -5.09
C ALA A 294 -17.74 9.23 -4.30
N PRO A 295 -18.75 8.53 -3.75
CA PRO A 295 -19.78 9.16 -2.92
C PRO A 295 -19.17 9.71 -1.62
N LEU A 296 -19.04 11.03 -1.55
CA LEU A 296 -18.48 11.78 -0.43
C LEU A 296 -19.60 12.35 0.45
N VAL A 297 -19.48 12.15 1.76
CA VAL A 297 -20.32 12.82 2.76
C VAL A 297 -19.50 13.84 3.56
N VAL A 298 -19.87 15.12 3.48
CA VAL A 298 -19.24 16.20 4.25
C VAL A 298 -20.02 16.47 5.53
N ILE A 299 -19.32 16.49 6.67
CA ILE A 299 -19.84 16.72 8.02
C ILE A 299 -19.33 18.07 8.55
N PRO A 300 -20.07 19.18 8.36
CA PRO A 300 -19.64 20.51 8.79
C PRO A 300 -19.94 20.82 10.27
N THR A 301 -20.48 19.84 11.02
CA THR A 301 -21.11 19.99 12.35
C THR A 301 -20.22 20.61 13.44
N ALA A 302 -18.90 20.52 13.32
CA ALA A 302 -17.95 21.20 14.21
C ALA A 302 -18.04 22.74 14.13
N LEU A 303 -18.44 23.29 12.98
CA LEU A 303 -18.55 24.72 12.76
C LEU A 303 -19.63 25.34 13.66
N GLU A 304 -19.51 26.66 13.89
CA GLU A 304 -20.47 27.45 14.66
C GLU A 304 -21.63 27.97 13.81
N GLY A 305 -22.71 28.43 14.46
CA GLY A 305 -23.90 28.98 13.81
C GLY A 305 -24.95 27.93 13.44
N ASP A 306 -26.05 28.36 12.84
CA ASP A 306 -26.95 27.47 12.10
C ASP A 306 -26.34 27.23 10.72
N LEU A 307 -26.31 25.97 10.29
CA LEU A 307 -25.74 25.56 9.02
C LEU A 307 -26.82 25.14 8.01
N THR A 308 -28.08 25.01 8.43
CA THR A 308 -29.15 24.38 7.66
C THR A 308 -29.62 25.20 6.46
N GLU A 309 -29.46 26.54 6.50
CA GLU A 309 -29.86 27.45 5.42
C GLU A 309 -28.97 27.34 4.17
N ASP A 310 -27.70 26.95 4.34
CA ASP A 310 -26.72 26.77 3.27
C ASP A 310 -25.75 25.64 3.64
N LEU A 311 -26.23 24.41 3.44
CA LEU A 311 -25.40 23.21 3.55
C LEU A 311 -24.55 23.01 2.30
N ASP A 312 -25.06 23.35 1.10
CA ASP A 312 -24.38 23.08 -0.18
C ASP A 312 -23.02 23.80 -0.31
N ARG A 313 -22.82 24.96 0.34
CA ARG A 313 -21.49 25.60 0.39
C ARG A 313 -20.37 24.69 0.93
N PHE A 314 -20.69 23.71 1.78
CA PHE A 314 -19.70 22.78 2.31
C PHE A 314 -19.31 21.69 1.30
N ALA A 315 -20.14 21.46 0.27
CA ALA A 315 -19.78 20.61 -0.85
C ALA A 315 -18.98 21.37 -1.92
N LEU A 316 -19.10 22.70 -2.03
CA LEU A 316 -18.46 23.48 -3.10
C LEU A 316 -16.93 23.26 -3.19
N PRO A 317 -16.11 23.32 -2.11
CA PRO A 317 -14.67 23.11 -2.24
C PRO A 317 -14.30 21.72 -2.75
N PHE A 318 -15.10 20.70 -2.43
CA PHE A 318 -14.89 19.33 -2.92
C PHE A 318 -15.34 19.17 -4.38
N ARG A 319 -16.42 19.84 -4.78
CA ARG A 319 -16.89 19.87 -6.18
C ARG A 319 -15.92 20.64 -7.09
N GLU A 320 -15.40 21.77 -6.62
CA GLU A 320 -14.34 22.54 -7.30
C GLU A 320 -13.02 21.76 -7.33
N GLY A 321 -12.73 21.00 -6.27
CA GLY A 321 -11.63 20.03 -6.22
C GLY A 321 -11.79 18.78 -7.09
N GLY A 322 -12.97 18.56 -7.69
CA GLY A 322 -13.23 17.51 -8.68
C GLY A 322 -14.17 16.37 -8.26
N PHE A 323 -14.68 16.32 -7.03
CA PHE A 323 -15.69 15.32 -6.65
C PHE A 323 -17.05 15.59 -7.33
N THR A 324 -17.70 14.55 -7.85
CA THR A 324 -18.97 14.68 -8.58
C THR A 324 -20.22 14.31 -7.74
N ASP A 325 -20.10 13.36 -6.80
CA ASP A 325 -21.17 12.95 -5.87
C ASP A 325 -20.85 13.38 -4.44
N VAL A 326 -21.22 14.61 -4.10
CA VAL A 326 -21.00 15.19 -2.76
C VAL A 326 -22.33 15.52 -2.09
N VAL A 327 -22.57 14.86 -0.95
CA VAL A 327 -23.70 15.08 -0.04
C VAL A 327 -23.18 15.76 1.23
N VAL A 328 -23.93 16.71 1.78
CA VAL A 328 -23.63 17.33 3.07
C VAL A 328 -24.61 16.78 4.11
N LEU A 329 -24.09 16.28 5.22
CA LEU A 329 -24.88 15.64 6.28
C LEU A 329 -24.60 16.35 7.62
N HIS A 330 -25.65 16.94 8.19
CA HIS A 330 -25.54 17.77 9.39
C HIS A 330 -26.75 17.63 10.31
N THR A 331 -26.49 17.42 11.60
CA THR A 331 -27.42 17.65 12.70
C THR A 331 -26.61 17.99 13.96
N ARG A 332 -27.23 18.61 14.96
CA ARG A 332 -26.72 18.66 16.34
C ARG A 332 -27.64 17.96 17.35
N ASP A 333 -28.71 17.33 16.87
CA ASP A 333 -29.59 16.51 17.70
C ASP A 333 -29.17 15.04 17.60
N PRO A 334 -28.66 14.41 18.68
CA PRO A 334 -28.25 13.01 18.65
C PRO A 334 -29.44 12.06 18.39
N ASN A 335 -30.68 12.45 18.71
CA ASN A 335 -31.86 11.64 18.39
C ASN A 335 -32.15 11.60 16.89
N ILE A 336 -31.71 12.61 16.13
CA ILE A 336 -31.78 12.59 14.66
C ILE A 336 -30.61 11.77 14.10
N ALA A 337 -29.41 11.93 14.67
CA ALA A 337 -28.23 11.15 14.28
C ALA A 337 -28.40 9.64 14.52
N ASP A 338 -29.20 9.24 15.50
CA ASP A 338 -29.52 7.84 15.81
C ASP A 338 -30.65 7.25 14.94
N THR A 339 -30.81 7.72 13.70
CA THR A 339 -31.85 7.22 12.77
C THR A 339 -31.29 6.70 11.45
N ASP A 340 -31.86 5.60 10.95
CA ASP A 340 -31.60 5.05 9.61
C ASP A 340 -31.75 6.10 8.50
N ALA A 341 -32.74 7.00 8.66
CA ALA A 341 -33.03 8.05 7.69
C ALA A 341 -31.91 9.10 7.59
N PHE A 342 -31.32 9.47 8.72
CA PHE A 342 -30.22 10.43 8.76
C PHE A 342 -28.91 9.81 8.25
N LEU A 343 -28.57 8.59 8.70
CA LEU A 343 -27.33 7.92 8.28
C LEU A 343 -27.37 7.35 6.85
N ALA A 344 -28.52 7.35 6.17
CA ALA A 344 -28.69 6.74 4.85
C ALA A 344 -27.61 7.11 3.80
N PRO A 345 -27.10 8.36 3.70
CA PRO A 345 -25.98 8.69 2.80
C PRO A 345 -24.69 7.93 3.13
N LEU A 346 -24.43 7.67 4.42
CA LEU A 346 -23.23 6.98 4.91
C LEU A 346 -23.22 5.47 4.58
N LEU A 347 -24.37 4.88 4.25
CA LEU A 347 -24.45 3.47 3.83
C LEU A 347 -23.77 3.22 2.47
N ARG A 348 -23.81 4.22 1.57
CA ARG A 348 -23.19 4.15 0.24
C ARG A 348 -21.88 4.94 0.12
N ALA A 349 -21.55 5.78 1.11
CA ALA A 349 -20.34 6.61 1.11
C ALA A 349 -19.07 5.78 0.95
N SER A 350 -18.13 6.21 0.10
CA SER A 350 -16.75 5.72 0.13
C SER A 350 -15.82 6.70 0.85
N ALA A 351 -16.26 7.94 1.08
CA ALA A 351 -15.53 8.94 1.84
C ALA A 351 -16.42 9.73 2.81
N VAL A 352 -15.85 10.12 3.95
CA VAL A 352 -16.43 11.09 4.89
C VAL A 352 -15.40 12.19 5.18
N TRP A 353 -15.81 13.45 5.17
CA TRP A 353 -14.95 14.57 5.56
C TRP A 353 -15.51 15.35 6.75
N PHE A 354 -14.76 15.44 7.84
CA PHE A 354 -15.09 16.26 9.00
C PHE A 354 -14.50 17.68 8.88
N GLY A 355 -15.38 18.68 8.91
CA GLY A 355 -15.00 20.09 8.88
C GLY A 355 -14.31 20.59 10.16
N GLY A 356 -13.67 21.76 10.06
CA GLY A 356 -13.09 22.47 11.20
C GLY A 356 -14.12 23.14 12.11
N GLY A 357 -13.68 23.64 13.27
CA GLY A 357 -14.52 24.31 14.26
C GLY A 357 -14.22 23.88 15.69
N ARG A 358 -15.21 23.31 16.39
CA ARG A 358 -15.06 22.75 17.75
C ARG A 358 -15.47 21.28 17.78
N GLN A 359 -14.52 20.40 18.02
CA GLN A 359 -14.66 18.94 18.00
C GLN A 359 -15.66 18.38 19.02
N TRP A 360 -15.92 19.07 20.13
CA TRP A 360 -16.94 18.66 21.10
C TRP A 360 -18.35 18.66 20.50
N ARG A 361 -18.62 19.50 19.49
CA ARG A 361 -19.90 19.49 18.76
C ARG A 361 -20.08 18.24 17.90
N LEU A 362 -18.99 17.56 17.51
CA LEU A 362 -19.05 16.26 16.84
C LEU A 362 -19.34 15.15 17.86
N VAL A 363 -18.76 15.24 19.05
CA VAL A 363 -19.06 14.33 20.17
C VAL A 363 -20.53 14.40 20.55
N ASP A 364 -21.02 15.59 20.93
CA ASP A 364 -22.40 15.80 21.39
C ASP A 364 -23.46 15.40 20.34
N ALA A 365 -23.13 15.50 19.05
CA ALA A 365 -24.04 15.17 17.96
C ALA A 365 -24.03 13.70 17.53
N TYR A 366 -22.91 12.98 17.69
CA TYR A 366 -22.70 11.69 17.03
C TYR A 366 -22.13 10.56 17.91
N LEU A 367 -21.44 10.85 19.01
CA LEU A 367 -20.84 9.81 19.85
C LEU A 367 -21.94 8.88 20.43
N ASP A 368 -21.68 7.59 20.43
CA ASP A 368 -22.59 6.51 20.85
C ASP A 368 -23.90 6.40 20.03
N THR A 369 -23.95 6.96 18.81
CA THR A 369 -25.10 6.85 17.87
C THR A 369 -24.88 5.86 16.71
N LEU A 370 -25.95 5.48 16.03
CA LEU A 370 -25.90 4.76 14.74
C LEU A 370 -25.11 5.52 13.66
N THR A 371 -25.02 6.87 13.73
CA THR A 371 -24.19 7.65 12.79
C THR A 371 -22.69 7.45 13.03
N GLU A 372 -22.23 7.39 14.28
CA GLU A 372 -20.84 7.01 14.57
C GLU A 372 -20.55 5.59 14.09
N GLN A 373 -21.45 4.66 14.34
CA GLN A 373 -21.33 3.28 13.83
C GLN A 373 -21.25 3.27 12.29
N ALA A 374 -22.02 4.12 11.60
CA ALA A 374 -21.96 4.27 10.16
C ALA A 374 -20.61 4.86 9.69
N PHE A 375 -20.00 5.79 10.42
CA PHE A 375 -18.62 6.25 10.15
C PHE A 375 -17.62 5.08 10.22
N HIS A 376 -17.65 4.28 11.29
CA HIS A 376 -16.82 3.07 11.38
C HIS A 376 -17.11 2.07 10.24
N GLN A 377 -18.35 1.98 9.76
CA GLN A 377 -18.69 1.14 8.61
C GLN A 377 -18.07 1.65 7.31
N VAL A 378 -17.86 2.96 7.11
CA VAL A 378 -17.11 3.48 5.94
C VAL A 378 -15.71 2.90 5.91
N LEU A 379 -14.99 2.95 7.03
CA LEU A 379 -13.67 2.34 7.19
C LEU A 379 -13.72 0.81 7.01
N ALA A 380 -14.70 0.13 7.63
CA ALA A 380 -14.85 -1.32 7.53
C ALA A 380 -15.09 -1.83 6.08
N ARG A 381 -15.69 -0.99 5.23
CA ARG A 381 -15.85 -1.27 3.78
C ARG A 381 -14.57 -1.01 2.98
N GLY A 382 -13.61 -0.26 3.52
CA GLY A 382 -12.37 0.12 2.85
C GLY A 382 -12.29 1.59 2.42
N GLY A 383 -13.29 2.41 2.77
CA GLY A 383 -13.32 3.84 2.46
C GLY A 383 -12.37 4.69 3.29
N VAL A 384 -12.41 6.01 3.09
CA VAL A 384 -11.56 6.99 3.77
C VAL A 384 -12.37 7.89 4.70
N ILE A 385 -11.79 8.20 5.87
CA ILE A 385 -12.25 9.32 6.70
C ILE A 385 -11.18 10.40 6.68
N GLY A 386 -11.57 11.61 6.27
CA GLY A 386 -10.73 12.79 6.28
C GLY A 386 -11.25 13.82 7.29
N GLY A 387 -10.39 14.76 7.68
CA GLY A 387 -10.84 15.94 8.39
C GLY A 387 -9.72 16.90 8.75
N SER A 388 -10.06 18.18 8.88
CA SER A 388 -9.12 19.27 9.16
C SER A 388 -9.50 19.99 10.45
N SER A 389 -8.49 20.43 11.23
CA SER A 389 -8.69 21.09 12.53
C SER A 389 -9.52 20.20 13.48
N ALA A 390 -10.70 20.62 13.94
CA ALA A 390 -11.60 19.80 14.75
C ALA A 390 -11.89 18.41 14.14
N GLY A 391 -11.96 18.32 12.81
CA GLY A 391 -12.12 17.06 12.07
C GLY A 391 -10.89 16.15 12.03
N ALA A 392 -9.71 16.67 12.40
CA ALA A 392 -8.53 15.86 12.69
C ALA A 392 -8.57 15.33 14.13
N THR A 393 -8.79 16.22 15.12
CA THR A 393 -8.81 15.82 16.55
C THR A 393 -9.82 14.73 16.87
N ILE A 394 -11.02 14.79 16.28
CA ILE A 394 -12.11 13.83 16.55
C ILE A 394 -11.76 12.36 16.20
N GLN A 395 -10.75 12.14 15.35
CA GLN A 395 -10.39 10.80 14.86
C GLN A 395 -9.59 9.98 15.90
N GLY A 396 -9.01 10.64 16.91
CA GLY A 396 -8.37 9.97 18.04
C GLY A 396 -9.38 9.33 19.00
N SER A 397 -8.93 8.37 19.80
CA SER A 397 -9.76 7.83 20.89
C SER A 397 -9.80 8.75 22.11
N TYR A 398 -8.71 9.48 22.36
CA TYR A 398 -8.66 10.51 23.41
C TYR A 398 -8.82 11.90 22.78
N LEU A 399 -9.85 12.62 23.20
CA LEU A 399 -10.18 13.94 22.67
C LEU A 399 -9.47 15.04 23.47
N VAL A 400 -8.49 15.69 22.84
CA VAL A 400 -7.91 16.92 23.39
C VAL A 400 -8.70 18.17 22.97
N ARG A 401 -8.57 19.25 23.74
CA ARG A 401 -9.21 20.56 23.46
C ARG A 401 -10.74 20.52 23.36
N GLY A 402 -11.36 19.52 24.01
CA GLY A 402 -12.80 19.25 24.05
C GLY A 402 -13.65 20.24 24.86
N ALA A 403 -13.05 21.14 25.63
CA ALA A 403 -13.79 22.09 26.47
C ALA A 403 -14.70 23.04 25.66
N PRO A 404 -16.00 23.17 25.97
CA PRO A 404 -16.88 24.17 25.38
C PRO A 404 -16.36 25.61 25.56
N GLU A 405 -15.69 25.89 26.67
CA GLU A 405 -15.23 27.23 27.10
C GLU A 405 -14.08 27.79 26.24
N GLY A 406 -13.29 26.95 25.58
CA GLY A 406 -12.14 27.42 24.80
C GLY A 406 -11.24 26.32 24.26
N ASN A 407 -10.38 26.70 23.30
CA ASN A 407 -9.48 25.76 22.62
C ASN A 407 -8.13 25.53 23.32
N THR A 408 -7.92 26.11 24.51
CA THR A 408 -6.66 26.01 25.29
C THR A 408 -6.66 24.88 26.32
N VAL A 409 -7.83 24.41 26.75
CA VAL A 409 -7.97 23.36 27.78
C VAL A 409 -7.72 21.99 27.15
N MET A 410 -6.51 21.46 27.29
CA MET A 410 -6.11 20.20 26.62
C MET A 410 -6.91 18.98 27.08
N MET A 411 -7.19 18.84 28.37
CA MET A 411 -7.95 17.73 28.95
C MET A 411 -9.21 18.29 29.61
N ALA A 412 -10.39 17.85 29.16
CA ALA A 412 -11.68 18.42 29.53
C ALA A 412 -12.62 17.31 30.04
N PRO A 413 -12.79 17.15 31.37
CA PRO A 413 -13.55 16.03 31.93
C PRO A 413 -14.97 15.92 31.36
N GLY A 414 -15.29 14.74 30.82
CA GLY A 414 -16.56 14.48 30.11
C GLY A 414 -16.48 14.61 28.58
N HIS A 415 -15.51 15.36 28.06
CA HIS A 415 -15.21 15.51 26.62
C HIS A 415 -13.82 14.96 26.28
N GLU A 416 -13.53 13.75 26.77
CA GLU A 416 -12.24 13.05 26.60
C GLU A 416 -12.31 11.87 25.61
N ARG A 417 -13.50 11.53 25.11
CA ARG A 417 -13.70 10.48 24.09
C ARG A 417 -13.86 11.10 22.71
N GLY A 418 -13.04 10.67 21.75
CA GLY A 418 -13.30 10.86 20.32
C GLY A 418 -13.84 9.58 19.68
N PHE A 419 -14.03 9.58 18.36
CA PHE A 419 -14.59 8.41 17.64
C PHE A 419 -13.60 7.24 17.53
N GLY A 420 -12.34 7.40 17.96
CA GLY A 420 -11.43 6.26 18.13
C GLY A 420 -11.07 5.50 16.86
N PHE A 421 -11.06 6.18 15.70
CA PHE A 421 -10.50 5.63 14.46
C PHE A 421 -8.99 5.33 14.62
N LEU A 422 -8.29 6.14 15.43
CA LEU A 422 -7.00 5.81 16.03
C LEU A 422 -7.16 5.50 17.54
N ARG A 423 -6.87 4.26 17.95
CA ARG A 423 -6.99 3.79 19.35
C ARG A 423 -5.70 4.03 20.14
N GLY A 424 -5.85 4.58 21.35
CA GLY A 424 -4.72 4.95 22.20
C GLY A 424 -3.98 6.20 21.69
N VAL A 425 -4.68 7.10 21.00
CA VAL A 425 -4.10 8.30 20.38
C VAL A 425 -4.86 9.56 20.78
N ALA A 426 -4.10 10.62 21.05
CA ALA A 426 -4.56 12.00 21.17
C ALA A 426 -4.01 12.82 20.00
N ILE A 427 -4.86 13.63 19.35
CA ILE A 427 -4.51 14.38 18.13
C ILE A 427 -4.76 15.87 18.33
N ASP A 428 -3.71 16.67 18.23
CA ASP A 428 -3.78 18.13 18.17
C ASP A 428 -3.38 18.69 16.80
N GLN A 429 -3.77 19.95 16.57
CA GLN A 429 -3.93 20.56 15.26
C GLN A 429 -3.57 22.05 15.32
N HIS A 430 -3.00 22.56 14.22
CA HIS A 430 -2.38 23.89 14.11
C HIS A 430 -1.22 24.07 15.10
N VAL A 431 -0.36 23.05 15.20
CA VAL A 431 0.55 22.93 16.35
C VAL A 431 1.76 23.86 16.26
N ILE A 432 2.38 24.04 15.09
CA ILE A 432 3.51 24.98 14.94
C ILE A 432 2.98 26.37 14.55
N SER A 433 1.99 26.45 13.66
CA SER A 433 1.35 27.70 13.22
C SER A 433 0.75 28.55 14.34
N ARG A 434 0.56 27.98 15.54
CA ARG A 434 0.05 28.65 16.73
C ARG A 434 0.92 28.50 17.97
N GLU A 435 2.17 28.05 17.84
CA GLU A 435 3.16 27.93 18.93
C GLU A 435 2.67 27.03 20.09
N ARG A 436 2.15 25.84 19.74
CA ARG A 436 1.48 24.87 20.65
C ARG A 436 2.25 23.57 20.83
N GLU A 437 3.50 23.50 20.39
CA GLU A 437 4.30 22.26 20.37
C GLU A 437 4.47 21.63 21.76
N ASN A 438 4.33 22.40 22.83
CA ASN A 438 4.42 21.90 24.20
C ASN A 438 3.08 21.47 24.82
N ASP A 439 1.92 21.82 24.22
CA ASP A 439 0.61 21.60 24.83
C ASP A 439 0.24 20.11 24.98
N MET A 440 0.80 19.23 24.14
CA MET A 440 0.57 17.78 24.21
C MET A 440 1.37 17.10 25.34
N VAL A 441 2.47 17.71 25.83
CA VAL A 441 3.33 17.14 26.88
C VAL A 441 2.55 16.78 28.15
N PRO A 442 1.78 17.69 28.80
CA PRO A 442 1.02 17.35 30.01
C PRO A 442 -0.08 16.29 29.80
N VAL A 443 -0.55 16.08 28.56
CA VAL A 443 -1.49 15.00 28.23
C VAL A 443 -0.79 13.64 28.33
N ILE A 444 0.42 13.52 27.78
CA ILE A 444 1.20 12.28 27.80
C ILE A 444 1.82 12.01 29.19
N GLU A 445 2.09 13.05 29.98
CA GLU A 445 2.47 12.88 31.39
C GLU A 445 1.31 12.32 32.25
N ALA A 446 0.07 12.76 32.01
CA ALA A 446 -1.12 12.23 32.67
C ALA A 446 -1.53 10.84 32.15
N HIS A 447 -1.34 10.60 30.84
CA HIS A 447 -1.75 9.39 30.13
C HIS A 447 -0.58 8.78 29.34
N PRO A 448 0.42 8.18 30.03
CA PRO A 448 1.63 7.65 29.40
C PRO A 448 1.39 6.48 28.43
N GLU A 449 0.21 5.86 28.48
CA GLU A 449 -0.26 4.86 27.52
C GLU A 449 -0.66 5.45 26.16
N LEU A 450 -0.92 6.76 26.05
CA LEU A 450 -1.28 7.39 24.78
C LEU A 450 -0.07 7.63 23.89
N LEU A 451 -0.34 7.71 22.59
CA LEU A 451 0.52 8.33 21.59
C LEU A 451 -0.05 9.72 21.29
N GLY A 452 0.73 10.77 21.48
CA GLY A 452 0.34 12.12 21.09
C GLY A 452 0.80 12.42 19.67
N LEU A 453 -0.08 13.01 18.87
CA LEU A 453 0.23 13.49 17.52
C LEU A 453 -0.16 14.97 17.43
N GLY A 454 0.80 15.84 17.16
CA GLY A 454 0.55 17.24 16.85
C GLY A 454 0.78 17.49 15.37
N ILE A 455 -0.24 17.91 14.63
CA ILE A 455 -0.17 18.08 13.17
C ILE A 455 -0.28 19.57 12.85
N ASP A 456 0.65 20.07 12.05
CA ASP A 456 0.68 21.49 11.69
C ASP A 456 -0.28 21.85 10.54
N GLU A 457 -0.51 23.15 10.32
CA GLU A 457 -1.27 23.63 9.17
C GLU A 457 -0.69 23.15 7.84
N ASN A 458 -1.61 23.00 6.88
CA ASN A 458 -1.38 22.51 5.53
C ASN A 458 -0.57 21.20 5.45
N THR A 459 -0.70 20.36 6.47
CA THR A 459 0.03 19.10 6.65
C THR A 459 -0.96 18.01 7.05
N ALA A 460 -0.79 16.82 6.50
CA ALA A 460 -1.64 15.67 6.80
C ALA A 460 -0.85 14.43 7.19
N LEU A 461 -1.36 13.70 8.17
CA LEU A 461 -0.95 12.33 8.44
C LEU A 461 -1.94 11.37 7.76
N VAL A 462 -1.45 10.62 6.77
CA VAL A 462 -2.22 9.58 6.07
C VAL A 462 -1.98 8.25 6.77
N VAL A 463 -3.03 7.59 7.25
CA VAL A 463 -2.94 6.34 8.01
C VAL A 463 -3.65 5.20 7.30
N GLN A 464 -2.99 4.04 7.23
CA GLN A 464 -3.59 2.75 6.85
C GLN A 464 -3.13 1.66 7.82
N GLY A 465 -4.07 1.05 8.55
CA GLY A 465 -3.71 0.16 9.65
C GLY A 465 -2.84 0.88 10.68
N ASP A 466 -1.70 0.30 11.06
CA ASP A 466 -0.74 0.94 11.96
C ASP A 466 0.34 1.77 11.23
N ARG A 467 0.28 1.87 9.89
CA ARG A 467 1.25 2.62 9.09
C ARG A 467 0.75 4.04 8.85
N ALA A 468 1.60 5.02 9.13
CA ALA A 468 1.33 6.42 8.88
C ALA A 468 2.41 7.03 7.96
N ARG A 469 2.03 8.00 7.11
CA ARG A 469 2.93 8.79 6.26
C ARG A 469 2.56 10.26 6.33
N VAL A 470 3.55 11.15 6.44
CA VAL A 470 3.32 12.61 6.39
C VAL A 470 3.30 13.12 4.94
N ILE A 471 2.37 14.01 4.63
CA ILE A 471 2.28 14.75 3.36
C ILE A 471 1.91 16.23 3.63
N GLY A 472 2.08 17.10 2.63
CA GLY A 472 1.79 18.53 2.73
C GLY A 472 3.05 19.37 3.01
N ALA A 473 2.86 20.54 3.62
CA ALA A 473 3.85 21.62 3.62
C ALA A 473 4.73 21.75 4.89
N SER A 474 4.33 21.15 6.02
CA SER A 474 5.00 21.28 7.33
C SER A 474 5.10 19.92 8.03
N GLN A 475 5.16 19.88 9.36
CA GLN A 475 5.57 18.71 10.15
C GLN A 475 4.44 18.06 10.97
N VAL A 476 4.66 16.80 11.33
CA VAL A 476 3.92 16.08 12.38
C VAL A 476 4.85 15.82 13.56
N LEU A 477 4.45 16.28 14.74
CA LEU A 477 5.18 16.12 15.99
C LEU A 477 4.62 14.91 16.75
N VAL A 478 5.49 13.97 17.11
CA VAL A 478 5.11 12.72 17.77
C VAL A 478 5.59 12.70 19.21
N TYR A 479 4.64 12.58 20.14
CA TYR A 479 4.86 12.62 21.58
C TYR A 479 4.67 11.21 22.15
N GLY A 480 5.65 10.73 22.89
CA GLY A 480 5.61 9.41 23.51
C GLY A 480 6.34 9.40 24.85
N ASN A 481 5.78 8.68 25.82
CA ASN A 481 6.29 8.62 27.19
C ASN A 481 7.79 8.28 27.26
N GLU A 482 8.30 7.36 26.44
CA GLU A 482 9.75 7.01 26.43
C GLU A 482 10.64 8.25 26.23
N ARG A 483 10.26 9.14 25.31
CA ARG A 483 10.99 10.36 24.93
C ARG A 483 10.93 11.43 26.04
N LEU A 484 9.78 11.55 26.70
CA LEU A 484 9.59 12.41 27.88
C LEU A 484 10.40 11.91 29.09
N GLN A 485 10.38 10.60 29.38
CA GLN A 485 11.17 10.02 30.47
C GLN A 485 12.69 10.14 30.21
N ALA A 486 13.11 10.04 28.94
CA ALA A 486 14.48 10.29 28.52
C ALA A 486 14.89 11.78 28.60
N ARG A 487 13.92 12.70 28.76
CA ARG A 487 14.13 14.17 28.80
C ARG A 487 14.83 14.69 27.55
N GLU A 488 14.44 14.16 26.38
CA GLU A 488 14.92 14.66 25.10
C GLU A 488 14.42 16.09 24.83
N ASP A 489 15.23 16.87 24.11
CA ASP A 489 14.93 18.24 23.70
C ASP A 489 15.10 18.36 22.17
N PRO A 490 14.03 18.59 21.39
CA PRO A 490 12.65 18.75 21.85
C PRO A 490 12.02 17.44 22.37
N PRO A 491 10.99 17.52 23.24
CA PRO A 491 10.31 16.35 23.83
C PRO A 491 9.46 15.51 22.85
N TRP A 492 9.50 15.81 21.55
CA TRP A 492 8.81 15.11 20.46
C TRP A 492 9.78 14.69 19.36
N LEU A 493 9.34 13.74 18.54
CA LEU A 493 10.00 13.43 17.26
C LEU A 493 9.29 14.24 16.17
N SER A 494 10.03 15.03 15.40
CA SER A 494 9.47 15.72 14.23
C SER A 494 9.56 14.84 12.99
N LEU A 495 8.43 14.59 12.34
CA LEU A 495 8.31 13.93 11.06
C LEU A 495 7.99 14.97 9.97
N SER A 496 8.70 14.92 8.86
CA SER A 496 8.57 15.82 7.71
C SER A 496 7.85 15.13 6.54
N PRO A 497 7.37 15.85 5.52
CA PRO A 497 6.68 15.24 4.38
C PRO A 497 7.52 14.15 3.71
N GLY A 498 6.92 12.98 3.50
CA GLY A 498 7.58 11.77 3.03
C GLY A 498 7.92 10.76 4.15
N ASP A 499 8.12 11.20 5.39
CA ASP A 499 8.46 10.31 6.51
C ASP A 499 7.35 9.29 6.79
N ARG A 500 7.77 8.07 7.14
CA ARG A 500 6.90 6.96 7.51
C ARG A 500 7.01 6.67 9.01
N PHE A 501 5.89 6.33 9.65
CA PHE A 501 5.83 6.03 11.08
C PHE A 501 4.92 4.83 11.37
N ASP A 502 5.37 3.96 12.26
CA ASP A 502 4.64 2.81 12.76
C ASP A 502 3.96 3.16 14.10
N LEU A 503 2.65 3.34 14.07
CA LEU A 503 1.84 3.75 15.22
C LEU A 503 1.87 2.70 16.35
N ALA A 504 1.97 1.41 16.01
CA ALA A 504 1.91 0.29 16.95
C ALA A 504 3.23 0.03 17.69
N THR A 505 4.37 0.26 17.04
CA THR A 505 5.70 0.14 17.65
C THR A 505 6.29 1.50 18.06
N ARG A 506 5.63 2.60 17.67
CA ARG A 506 5.99 4.00 17.94
C ARG A 506 7.36 4.38 17.38
N ARG A 507 7.64 4.00 16.14
CA ARG A 507 8.94 4.21 15.48
C ARG A 507 8.78 4.80 14.08
N GLN A 508 9.67 5.73 13.73
CA GLN A 508 9.92 6.08 12.34
C GLN A 508 10.47 4.85 11.60
N GLN A 509 10.06 4.65 10.35
CA GLN A 509 10.50 3.54 9.49
C GLN A 509 11.54 4.01 8.48
#